data_AF-A0A4R4N5J6-F1
#
_entry.id   AF-A0A4R4N5J6-F1
#
_cell.length_a   1.000
_cell.length_b   1.000
_cell.length_c   1.000
_cell.angle_alpha   90.00
_cell.angle_beta   90.00
_cell.angle_gamma   90.00
#
_symmetry.space_group_name_H-M   'P 1'
#
loop_
_entity.id
_entity.type
_entity.pdbx_description
1 polymer ?
#
loop_
_entity_poly.entity_id
_entity_poly.type
_entity_poly.pdbx_seq_one_letter_code
_entity_poly.pdbx_strand_id
1 'polypeptide(L)'
;MSAPYGQAPDGFEHTAVTANGITLHAVIGGSGAPVLLLHGWPQTWRAWWHVMPILAQHGYRVIAPDLRAGFGHYRTLLEDARANRAWAEGGGGLPMPVLTVGGEHNAGARLAEALRPIAPHLTSAVIEDSGHFVPDERPDDLARRLTAFLT
;
A
#
# COMPACT_ATOMS: atom_id res chain seq x y z
N MET A 1 -10.89 -17.22 14.64
CA MET A 1 -9.62 -17.93 14.86
C MET A 1 -8.57 -17.23 14.01
N SER A 2 -7.49 -16.72 14.60
CA SER A 2 -6.37 -16.16 13.84
C SER A 2 -5.69 -17.26 13.03
N ALA A 3 -5.45 -17.02 11.74
CA ALA A 3 -4.68 -17.94 10.90
C ALA A 3 -3.27 -18.17 11.49
N PRO A 4 -2.67 -19.37 11.31
CA PRO A 4 -1.32 -19.67 11.80
C PRO A 4 -0.30 -18.65 11.27
N TYR A 5 0.68 -18.29 12.11
CA TYR A 5 1.78 -17.42 11.70
C TYR A 5 2.53 -18.03 10.51
N GLY A 6 2.62 -17.28 9.41
CA GLY A 6 3.44 -17.64 8.24
C GLY A 6 2.75 -18.48 7.17
N GLN A 7 1.48 -18.86 7.33
CA GLN A 7 0.68 -19.41 6.22
C GLN A 7 0.23 -18.26 5.31
N ALA A 8 0.10 -18.44 3.99
CA ALA A 8 -0.54 -17.51 3.03
C ALA A 8 -2.08 -17.67 3.01
N PRO A 9 -2.88 -16.66 2.60
CA PRO A 9 -4.32 -16.85 2.45
C PRO A 9 -4.62 -17.91 1.37
N ASP A 10 -5.82 -18.51 1.39
CA ASP A 10 -6.19 -19.48 0.36
C ASP A 10 -6.10 -18.87 -1.05
N GLY A 11 -5.48 -19.61 -1.98
CA GLY A 11 -5.22 -19.13 -3.35
C GLY A 11 -4.00 -18.20 -3.48
N PHE A 12 -3.17 -18.10 -2.43
CA PHE A 12 -1.92 -17.35 -2.44
C PHE A 12 -0.72 -18.23 -2.10
N GLU A 13 0.43 -17.90 -2.68
CA GLU A 13 1.66 -18.65 -2.54
C GLU A 13 2.83 -17.75 -2.15
N HIS A 14 3.66 -18.25 -1.24
CA HIS A 14 4.96 -17.67 -0.93
C HIS A 14 5.90 -17.89 -2.11
N THR A 15 6.45 -16.81 -2.64
CA THR A 15 7.29 -16.80 -3.85
C THR A 15 8.57 -16.02 -3.59
N ALA A 16 9.70 -16.55 -4.05
CA ALA A 16 10.95 -15.79 -4.14
C ALA A 16 11.03 -15.11 -5.52
N VAL A 17 11.12 -13.77 -5.53
CA VAL A 17 11.20 -12.96 -6.75
C VAL A 17 12.57 -12.31 -6.85
N THR A 18 13.33 -12.61 -7.90
CA THR A 18 14.63 -11.99 -8.16
C THR A 18 14.51 -10.86 -9.18
N ALA A 19 14.92 -9.65 -8.79
CA ALA A 19 14.98 -8.48 -9.66
C ALA A 19 16.22 -7.66 -9.34
N ASN A 20 16.93 -7.18 -10.37
CA ASN A 20 18.12 -6.32 -10.23
C ASN A 20 19.19 -6.89 -9.26
N GLY A 21 19.39 -8.22 -9.26
CA GLY A 21 20.35 -8.89 -8.37
C GLY A 21 19.90 -9.06 -6.92
N ILE A 22 18.65 -8.72 -6.58
CA ILE A 22 18.07 -8.83 -5.24
C ILE A 22 16.92 -9.85 -5.28
N THR A 23 16.87 -10.77 -4.31
CA THR A 23 15.76 -11.72 -4.15
C THR A 23 14.82 -11.28 -3.03
N LEU A 24 13.59 -10.94 -3.34
CA LEU A 24 12.56 -10.60 -2.35
C LEU A 24 11.65 -11.79 -2.10
N HIS A 25 11.24 -11.97 -0.85
CA HIS A 25 10.07 -12.80 -0.56
C HIS A 25 8.80 -12.00 -0.94
N ALA A 26 7.81 -12.68 -1.52
CA ALA A 26 6.51 -12.10 -1.82
C ALA A 26 5.39 -13.14 -1.65
N VAL A 27 4.20 -12.69 -1.30
CA VAL A 27 2.99 -13.52 -1.35
C VAL A 27 2.14 -13.08 -2.53
N ILE A 28 1.83 -14.02 -3.42
CA ILE A 28 1.22 -13.75 -4.73
C ILE A 28 0.01 -14.65 -4.92
N GLY A 29 -1.10 -14.10 -5.44
CA GLY A 29 -2.31 -14.85 -5.73
C GLY A 29 -3.28 -14.07 -6.62
N GLY A 30 -4.37 -14.72 -7.02
CA GLY A 30 -5.33 -14.16 -7.96
C GLY A 30 -4.81 -14.12 -9.41
N SER A 31 -5.59 -13.47 -10.28
CA SER A 31 -5.35 -13.41 -11.72
C SER A 31 -5.86 -12.09 -12.29
N GLY A 32 -5.35 -11.63 -13.43
CA GLY A 32 -5.78 -10.38 -14.06
C GLY A 32 -4.75 -9.26 -13.90
N ALA A 33 -5.23 -8.01 -13.87
CA ALA A 33 -4.36 -6.84 -13.77
C ALA A 33 -3.56 -6.87 -12.46
N PRO A 34 -2.24 -6.60 -12.49
CA PRO A 34 -1.41 -6.70 -11.30
C PRO A 34 -1.62 -5.53 -10.33
N VAL A 35 -1.74 -5.84 -9.04
CA VAL A 35 -1.75 -4.87 -7.94
C VAL A 35 -0.59 -5.19 -7.00
N LEU A 36 0.36 -4.24 -6.88
CA LEU A 36 1.52 -4.35 -6.01
C LEU A 36 1.23 -3.66 -4.67
N LEU A 37 1.32 -4.40 -3.56
CA LEU A 37 1.04 -3.91 -2.22
C LEU A 37 2.33 -3.78 -1.40
N LEU A 38 2.80 -2.55 -1.20
CA LEU A 38 4.02 -2.26 -0.45
C LEU A 38 3.68 -1.91 1.00
N HIS A 39 4.26 -2.61 1.97
CA HIS A 39 4.01 -2.38 3.39
C HIS A 39 4.90 -1.27 3.96
N GLY A 40 4.50 -0.68 5.10
CA GLY A 40 5.34 0.21 5.90
C GLY A 40 6.19 -0.55 6.92
N TRP A 41 6.99 0.17 7.72
CA TRP A 41 7.62 -0.38 8.93
C TRP A 41 6.62 -0.34 10.10
N PRO A 42 6.58 -1.32 11.02
CA PRO A 42 7.38 -2.56 11.10
C PRO A 42 6.74 -3.77 10.40
N GLN A 43 5.85 -3.53 9.44
CA GLN A 43 5.03 -4.57 8.84
C GLN A 43 5.79 -5.42 7.80
N THR A 44 5.10 -6.42 7.25
CA THR A 44 5.50 -7.30 6.15
C THR A 44 4.34 -7.40 5.16
N TRP A 45 4.42 -8.27 4.14
CA TRP A 45 3.30 -8.65 3.27
C TRP A 45 2.01 -8.94 4.05
N ARG A 46 2.16 -9.40 5.29
CA ARG A 46 1.06 -9.80 6.18
C ARG A 46 0.11 -8.65 6.53
N ALA A 47 0.53 -7.38 6.45
CA ALA A 47 -0.36 -6.23 6.60
C ALA A 47 -1.55 -6.29 5.65
N TRP A 48 -1.39 -6.96 4.51
CA TRP A 48 -2.41 -7.06 3.48
C TRP A 48 -3.24 -8.33 3.58
N TRP A 49 -3.05 -9.15 4.61
CA TRP A 49 -3.66 -10.49 4.77
C TRP A 49 -5.17 -10.50 4.48
N HIS A 50 -5.89 -9.52 5.04
CA HIS A 50 -7.34 -9.43 4.91
C HIS A 50 -7.78 -8.75 3.59
N VAL A 51 -6.91 -7.95 2.97
CA VAL A 51 -7.22 -7.18 1.76
C VAL A 51 -6.92 -7.98 0.49
N MET A 52 -5.85 -8.78 0.48
CA MET A 52 -5.40 -9.53 -0.70
C MET A 52 -6.48 -10.46 -1.27
N PRO A 53 -7.19 -11.29 -0.47
CA PRO A 53 -8.23 -12.17 -1.00
C PRO A 53 -9.39 -11.40 -1.61
N ILE A 54 -9.75 -10.24 -1.06
CA ILE A 54 -10.84 -9.41 -1.58
C ILE A 54 -10.45 -8.88 -2.96
N LEU A 55 -9.25 -8.30 -3.11
CA LEU A 55 -8.76 -7.85 -4.41
C LEU A 55 -8.67 -8.99 -5.43
N ALA A 56 -8.22 -10.19 -5.02
CA ALA A 56 -8.18 -11.35 -5.90
C ALA A 56 -9.57 -11.78 -6.39
N GLN A 57 -10.58 -11.77 -5.51
CA GLN A 57 -11.98 -12.05 -5.88
C GLN A 57 -12.54 -11.03 -6.88
N HIS A 58 -12.03 -9.80 -6.87
CA HIS A 58 -12.37 -8.75 -7.83
C HIS A 58 -11.57 -8.85 -9.16
N GLY A 59 -10.84 -9.95 -9.40
CA GLY A 59 -10.17 -10.20 -10.68
C GLY A 59 -8.82 -9.51 -10.83
N TYR A 60 -8.14 -9.22 -9.72
CA TYR A 60 -6.76 -8.71 -9.72
C TYR A 60 -5.76 -9.81 -9.38
N ARG A 61 -4.56 -9.72 -9.98
CA ARG A 61 -3.39 -10.48 -9.55
C ARG A 61 -2.67 -9.67 -8.48
N VAL A 62 -2.69 -10.12 -7.25
CA VAL A 62 -2.15 -9.35 -6.11
C VAL A 62 -0.75 -9.85 -5.77
N ILE A 63 0.19 -8.92 -5.58
CA ILE A 63 1.59 -9.18 -5.29
C ILE A 63 1.96 -8.37 -4.04
N ALA A 64 2.28 -9.04 -2.94
CA ALA A 64 2.67 -8.39 -1.68
C ALA A 64 4.10 -8.81 -1.31
N PRO A 65 5.14 -8.06 -1.71
CA PRO A 65 6.53 -8.34 -1.35
C PRO A 65 6.86 -7.88 0.07
N ASP A 66 7.86 -8.52 0.66
CA ASP A 66 8.56 -8.00 1.83
C ASP A 66 9.67 -7.04 1.41
N LEU A 67 9.49 -5.78 1.75
CA LEU A 67 10.48 -4.74 1.55
C LEU A 67 11.72 -5.02 2.40
N ARG A 68 12.88 -4.99 1.75
CA ARG A 68 14.16 -4.98 2.44
C ARG A 68 14.47 -3.56 2.94
N ALA A 69 15.27 -3.47 4.00
CA ALA A 69 15.74 -2.21 4.56
C ALA A 69 14.63 -1.23 5.01
N GLY A 70 13.57 -1.71 5.67
CA GLY A 70 12.48 -0.87 6.17
C GLY A 70 12.93 0.28 7.10
N PHE A 71 14.03 0.13 7.84
CA PHE A 71 14.63 1.22 8.63
C PHE A 71 15.37 2.26 7.78
N GLY A 72 15.73 1.94 6.54
CA GLY A 72 16.41 2.84 5.62
C GLY A 72 15.63 4.13 5.40
N HIS A 73 14.30 4.03 5.34
CA HIS A 73 13.41 5.20 5.24
C HIS A 73 13.62 6.20 6.38
N TYR A 74 13.74 5.75 7.63
CA TYR A 74 13.98 6.66 8.76
C TYR A 74 15.38 7.28 8.73
N ARG A 75 16.37 6.54 8.21
CA ARG A 75 17.73 7.07 8.04
C ARG A 75 17.78 8.21 7.03
N THR A 76 17.01 8.11 5.94
CA THR A 76 17.03 9.08 4.83
C THR A 76 15.84 10.05 4.85
N LEU A 77 14.94 9.96 5.83
CA LEU A 77 13.66 10.69 5.85
C LEU A 77 13.78 12.18 5.48
N LEU A 78 14.76 12.87 6.07
CA LEU A 78 14.97 14.30 5.81
C LEU A 78 15.60 14.58 4.45
N GLU A 79 16.44 13.68 3.96
CA GLU A 79 17.05 13.76 2.63
C GLU A 79 15.98 13.51 1.55
N ASP A 80 15.16 12.47 1.74
CA ASP A 80 14.02 12.15 0.88
C ASP A 80 13.01 13.31 0.85
N ALA A 81 12.72 13.91 2.00
CA ALA A 81 11.82 15.07 2.06
C ALA A 81 12.35 16.29 1.30
N ARG A 82 13.67 16.54 1.34
CA ARG A 82 14.31 17.61 0.56
C ARG A 82 14.28 17.29 -0.94
N ALA A 83 14.59 16.06 -1.32
CA ALA A 83 14.54 15.61 -2.70
C ALA A 83 13.12 15.71 -3.28
N ASN A 84 12.11 15.25 -2.56
CA ASN A 84 10.70 15.35 -2.95
C ASN A 84 10.25 16.80 -3.13
N ARG A 85 10.68 17.70 -2.23
CA ARG A 85 10.40 19.13 -2.34
C ARG A 85 11.05 19.75 -3.58
N ALA A 86 12.33 19.51 -3.80
CA ALA A 86 13.04 20.03 -4.96
C ALA A 86 12.45 19.49 -6.27
N TRP A 87 12.06 18.21 -6.30
CA TRP A 87 11.36 17.62 -7.45
C TRP A 87 10.01 18.30 -7.72
N ALA A 88 9.20 18.54 -6.69
CA ALA A 88 7.92 19.24 -6.82
C ALA A 88 8.08 20.70 -7.26
N GLU A 89 9.03 21.44 -6.68
CA GLU A 89 9.35 22.83 -7.06
C GLU A 89 9.88 22.92 -8.50
N GLY A 90 10.55 21.87 -8.97
CA GLY A 90 11.00 21.71 -10.36
C GLY A 90 9.90 21.35 -11.36
N GLY A 91 8.62 21.32 -10.95
CA GLY A 91 7.48 20.96 -11.79
C GLY A 91 7.12 19.48 -11.79
N GLY A 92 7.69 18.70 -10.87
CA GLY A 92 7.29 17.31 -10.62
C GLY A 92 5.84 17.20 -10.16
N GLY A 93 5.15 16.16 -10.63
CA GLY A 93 3.76 15.88 -10.28
C GLY A 93 3.36 14.43 -10.50
N LEU A 94 2.17 14.09 -10.04
CA LEU A 94 1.54 12.78 -10.16
C LEU A 94 0.38 12.88 -11.15
N PRO A 95 0.61 12.76 -12.47
CA PRO A 95 -0.42 12.96 -13.49
C PRO A 95 -1.41 11.79 -13.58
N MET A 96 -1.09 10.63 -12.98
CA MET A 96 -2.02 9.52 -12.86
C MET A 96 -3.08 9.81 -11.78
N PRO A 97 -4.23 9.10 -11.78
CA PRO A 97 -5.15 9.11 -10.64
C PRO A 97 -4.42 8.73 -9.34
N VAL A 98 -4.73 9.43 -8.26
CA VAL A 98 -4.18 9.16 -6.92
C VAL A 98 -5.31 8.98 -5.93
N LEU A 99 -5.29 7.89 -5.18
CA LEU A 99 -6.14 7.70 -4.01
C LEU A 99 -5.30 7.82 -2.73
N THR A 100 -5.75 8.67 -1.81
CA THR A 100 -5.25 8.68 -0.43
C THR A 100 -6.28 8.07 0.50
N VAL A 101 -5.83 7.22 1.41
CA VAL A 101 -6.67 6.63 2.46
C VAL A 101 -5.99 6.84 3.80
N GLY A 102 -6.67 7.48 4.75
CA GLY A 102 -6.19 7.66 6.12
C GLY A 102 -7.23 7.21 7.14
N GLY A 103 -6.79 6.62 8.26
CA GLY A 103 -7.68 6.38 9.39
C GLY A 103 -7.99 7.68 10.14
N GLU A 104 -9.25 7.83 10.56
CA GLU A 104 -9.78 8.97 11.31
C GLU A 104 -8.92 9.33 12.54
N HIS A 105 -8.52 8.33 13.32
CA HIS A 105 -7.74 8.51 14.55
C HIS A 105 -6.22 8.59 14.30
N ASN A 106 -5.79 8.69 13.04
CA ASN A 106 -4.38 8.83 12.68
C ASN A 106 -4.20 9.89 11.57
N ALA A 107 -3.84 9.48 10.36
CA ALA A 107 -3.48 10.40 9.28
C ALA A 107 -4.66 11.29 8.86
N GLY A 108 -5.90 10.80 8.94
CA GLY A 108 -7.09 11.51 8.48
C GLY A 108 -6.89 12.06 7.06
N ALA A 109 -7.24 13.33 6.85
CA ALA A 109 -7.09 14.02 5.57
C ALA A 109 -5.65 14.50 5.26
N ARG A 110 -4.69 14.37 6.20
CA ARG A 110 -3.35 15.00 6.07
C ARG A 110 -2.57 14.51 4.85
N LEU A 111 -2.75 13.24 4.46
CA LEU A 111 -2.13 12.70 3.25
C LEU A 111 -2.65 13.41 1.99
N ALA A 112 -3.97 13.66 1.93
CA ALA A 112 -4.59 14.36 0.82
C ALA A 112 -4.14 15.83 0.76
N GLU A 113 -4.07 16.50 1.91
CA GLU A 113 -3.57 17.88 2.02
C GLU A 113 -2.14 18.00 1.49
N ALA A 114 -1.26 17.05 1.85
CA ALA A 114 0.13 17.05 1.42
C ALA A 114 0.30 16.81 -0.10
N LEU A 115 -0.55 15.96 -0.70
CA LEU A 115 -0.43 15.60 -2.12
C LEU A 115 -1.20 16.54 -3.07
N ARG A 116 -2.18 17.30 -2.57
CA ARG A 116 -3.03 18.19 -3.39
C ARG A 116 -2.24 19.14 -4.32
N PRO A 117 -1.10 19.74 -3.92
CA PRO A 117 -0.36 20.63 -4.83
C PRO A 117 0.28 19.93 -6.03
N ILE A 118 0.51 18.61 -5.96
CA ILE A 118 1.27 17.84 -6.96
C ILE A 118 0.44 16.75 -7.66
N ALA A 119 -0.76 16.45 -7.17
CA ALA A 119 -1.64 15.41 -7.70
C ALA A 119 -2.97 16.01 -8.22
N PRO A 120 -3.06 16.40 -9.50
CA PRO A 120 -4.26 17.03 -10.07
C PRO A 120 -5.49 16.12 -10.09
N HIS A 121 -5.31 14.79 -10.06
CA HIS A 121 -6.37 13.79 -10.08
C HIS A 121 -6.48 13.05 -8.75
N LEU A 122 -6.56 13.81 -7.65
CA LEU A 122 -6.59 13.28 -6.29
C LEU A 122 -8.02 12.96 -5.82
N THR A 123 -8.22 11.70 -5.43
CA THR A 123 -9.35 11.23 -4.61
C THR A 123 -8.86 10.98 -3.19
N SER A 124 -9.65 11.33 -2.18
CA SER A 124 -9.28 11.09 -0.78
C SER A 124 -10.39 10.42 0.00
N ALA A 125 -9.99 9.52 0.90
CA ALA A 125 -10.87 8.82 1.81
C ALA A 125 -10.32 8.88 3.24
N VAL A 126 -11.21 9.18 4.18
CA VAL A 126 -10.96 8.94 5.60
C VAL A 126 -11.82 7.75 6.02
N ILE A 127 -11.23 6.79 6.72
CA ILE A 127 -11.94 5.63 7.25
C ILE A 127 -12.22 5.87 8.73
N GLU A 128 -13.50 5.95 9.06
CA GLU A 128 -14.03 6.10 10.43
C GLU A 128 -13.60 4.93 11.31
N ASP A 129 -13.45 5.20 12.61
CA ASP A 129 -13.08 4.20 13.62
C ASP A 129 -11.77 3.43 13.29
N SER A 130 -10.83 4.10 12.59
CA SER A 130 -9.52 3.54 12.26
C SER A 130 -8.38 4.47 12.63
N GLY A 131 -7.33 3.91 13.21
CA GLY A 131 -6.03 4.51 13.43
C GLY A 131 -5.07 4.29 12.26
N HIS A 132 -3.86 3.83 12.58
CA HIS A 132 -2.74 3.80 11.63
C HIS A 132 -2.76 2.56 10.74
N PHE A 133 -3.20 1.41 11.26
CA PHE A 133 -3.11 0.13 10.57
C PHE A 133 -4.43 -0.20 9.86
N VAL A 134 -4.86 0.72 9.00
CA VAL A 134 -6.13 0.63 8.23
C VAL A 134 -6.36 -0.76 7.58
N PRO A 135 -5.37 -1.42 6.96
CA PRO A 135 -5.57 -2.73 6.37
C PRO A 135 -5.95 -3.84 7.36
N ASP A 136 -5.51 -3.74 8.61
CA ASP A 136 -5.82 -4.71 9.66
C ASP A 136 -7.09 -4.32 10.43
N GLU A 137 -7.31 -3.02 10.62
CA GLU A 137 -8.41 -2.50 11.43
C GLU A 137 -9.74 -2.44 10.67
N ARG A 138 -9.71 -2.03 9.40
CA ARG A 138 -10.90 -1.82 8.54
C ARG A 138 -10.68 -2.41 7.12
N PRO A 139 -10.36 -3.71 6.99
CA PRO A 139 -9.97 -4.32 5.72
C PRO A 139 -11.04 -4.21 4.63
N ASP A 140 -12.31 -4.44 4.98
CA ASP A 140 -13.41 -4.40 4.01
C ASP A 140 -13.64 -2.98 3.47
N ASP A 141 -13.60 -1.97 4.35
CA ASP A 141 -13.77 -0.56 3.95
C ASP A 141 -12.61 -0.11 3.05
N LEU A 142 -11.38 -0.52 3.38
CA LEU A 142 -10.22 -0.26 2.54
C LEU A 142 -10.36 -0.96 1.18
N ALA A 143 -10.68 -2.25 1.17
CA ALA A 143 -10.80 -3.03 -0.06
C ALA A 143 -11.91 -2.49 -0.99
N ARG A 144 -13.06 -2.05 -0.44
CA ARG A 144 -14.11 -1.38 -1.24
C ARG A 144 -13.61 -0.11 -1.90
N ARG A 145 -12.83 0.72 -1.19
CA ARG A 145 -12.27 1.95 -1.75
C ARG A 145 -11.20 1.67 -2.81
N LEU A 146 -10.35 0.66 -2.59
CA LEU A 146 -9.35 0.24 -3.56
C LEU A 146 -10.00 -0.30 -4.84
N THR A 147 -10.97 -1.21 -4.72
CA THR A 147 -11.65 -1.79 -5.89
C THR A 147 -12.41 -0.75 -6.69
N ALA A 148 -13.12 0.18 -6.02
CA ALA A 148 -13.79 1.29 -6.71
C ALA A 148 -12.84 2.27 -7.41
N PHE A 149 -11.59 2.37 -6.95
CA PHE A 149 -10.58 3.24 -7.56
C PHE A 149 -9.83 2.56 -8.72
N LEU A 150 -9.73 1.23 -8.70
CA LEU A 150 -9.03 0.44 -9.71
C LEU A 150 -9.90 0.05 -10.92
N THR A 151 -11.18 0.43 -10.92
CA THR A 151 -12.14 0.28 -12.02
C THR A 151 -12.34 1.58 -12.77
#